data_AF-A0A973ZFY2-F1
#
_entry.id   AF-A0A973ZFY2-F1
#
_cell.length_a   1.000
_cell.length_b   1.000
_cell.length_c   1.000
_cell.angle_alpha   90.00
_cell.angle_beta   90.00
_cell.angle_gamma   90.00
#
_symmetry.space_group_name_H-M   'P 1'
#
loop_
_entity.id
_entity.type
_entity.pdbx_description
1 polymer ?
#
loop_
_entity_poly.entity_id
_entity_poly.type
_entity_poly.pdbx_seq_one_letter_code
_entity_poly.pdbx_strand_id
1 'polypeptide(L)'
;MADADGTTIVPDSATPDAHPSPALEALSALVAAGLRADPERVYDLGFDPATGRFRPTEAQTAVRVERLRGVRLHRAPPWSAADWVDQAGHTYDAVGNFPAKYFDQQWGQFRYQITRHARIKAEFVPVDVSQFSPEQIAEVRRFIADTLGPSVFLVGH
;
A
#
# COMPACT_ATOMS: atom_id res chain seq x y z
N MET A 1 18.82 6.97 -73.66
CA MET A 1 18.97 8.15 -72.77
C MET A 1 17.84 8.06 -71.77
N ALA A 2 18.20 8.17 -70.49
CA ALA A 2 17.46 7.68 -69.35
C ALA A 2 16.70 8.80 -68.63
N ASP A 3 15.50 8.47 -68.15
CA ASP A 3 14.74 9.18 -67.11
C ASP A 3 14.21 8.05 -66.19
N ALA A 4 14.65 7.93 -64.93
CA ALA A 4 14.14 8.63 -63.72
C ALA A 4 12.65 8.32 -63.50
N ASP A 5 12.11 7.90 -62.36
CA ASP A 5 12.55 7.92 -60.97
C ASP A 5 11.57 6.99 -60.22
N GLY A 6 12.05 6.10 -59.35
CA GLY A 6 11.28 5.04 -58.72
C GLY A 6 11.42 5.05 -57.22
N THR A 7 11.10 6.18 -56.59
CA THR A 7 11.15 6.35 -55.13
C THR A 7 10.16 5.41 -54.44
N THR A 8 10.69 4.41 -53.73
CA THR A 8 9.93 3.56 -52.81
C THR A 8 9.74 4.31 -51.50
N ILE A 9 8.50 4.62 -51.14
CA ILE A 9 8.13 5.14 -49.82
C ILE A 9 8.12 3.97 -48.83
N VAL A 10 9.05 3.97 -47.88
CA VAL A 10 8.97 3.16 -46.65
C VAL A 10 8.09 3.89 -45.64
N PRO A 11 7.07 3.25 -45.04
CA PRO A 11 6.40 3.83 -43.88
C PRO A 11 7.27 3.64 -42.64
N ASP A 12 7.71 4.77 -42.10
CA ASP A 12 8.26 4.93 -40.76
C ASP A 12 7.22 4.45 -39.74
N SER A 13 7.46 3.28 -39.15
CA SER A 13 6.69 2.79 -38.01
C SER A 13 7.42 3.19 -36.74
N ALA A 14 7.21 4.45 -36.34
CA ALA A 14 7.52 4.90 -34.99
C ALA A 14 6.77 4.02 -33.98
N THR A 15 7.51 3.18 -33.27
CA THR A 15 7.03 2.53 -32.05
C THR A 15 6.61 3.61 -31.07
N PRO A 16 5.38 3.58 -30.52
CA PRO A 16 5.06 4.47 -29.41
C PRO A 16 5.89 4.02 -28.21
N ASP A 17 6.66 4.94 -27.64
CA ASP A 17 7.25 4.82 -26.30
C ASP A 17 6.11 4.65 -25.30
N ALA A 18 5.67 3.41 -25.11
CA ALA A 18 4.73 3.03 -24.09
C ALA A 18 5.47 3.06 -22.76
N HIS A 19 5.50 4.24 -22.12
CA HIS A 19 5.79 4.30 -20.70
C HIS A 19 4.82 3.33 -19.99
N PRO A 20 5.33 2.35 -19.24
CA PRO A 20 4.46 1.41 -18.55
C PRO A 20 3.52 2.19 -17.63
N SER A 21 2.25 1.76 -17.61
CA SER A 21 1.24 2.39 -16.75
C SER A 21 1.75 2.42 -15.30
N PRO A 22 1.54 3.51 -14.53
CA PRO A 22 2.00 3.57 -13.14
C PRO A 22 1.46 2.43 -12.27
N ALA A 23 0.34 1.82 -12.65
CA ALA A 23 -0.18 0.60 -12.05
C ALA A 23 0.71 -0.63 -12.32
N LEU A 24 1.23 -0.78 -13.54
CA LEU A 24 2.14 -1.86 -13.96
C LEU A 24 3.54 -1.71 -13.35
N GLU A 25 4.02 -0.48 -13.19
CA GLU A 25 5.25 -0.16 -12.46
C GLU A 25 5.13 -0.53 -10.98
N ALA A 26 4.05 -0.10 -10.34
CA ALA A 26 3.76 -0.46 -8.94
C ALA A 26 3.64 -1.97 -8.76
N LEU A 27 2.98 -2.64 -9.70
CA LEU A 27 2.81 -4.10 -9.70
C LEU A 27 4.15 -4.82 -9.89
N SER A 28 5.02 -4.34 -10.78
CA SER A 28 6.36 -4.90 -11.00
C SER A 28 7.27 -4.72 -9.78
N ALA A 29 7.21 -3.57 -9.11
CA ALA A 29 7.95 -3.35 -7.87
C ALA A 29 7.47 -4.29 -6.73
N LEU A 30 6.17 -4.60 -6.70
CA LEU A 30 5.57 -5.57 -5.78
C LEU A 30 6.05 -7.02 -6.05
N VAL A 31 6.16 -7.41 -7.32
CA VAL A 31 6.69 -8.73 -7.72
C VAL A 31 8.20 -8.84 -7.41
N ALA A 32 8.98 -7.80 -7.70
CA ALA A 32 10.41 -7.74 -7.43
C ALA A 32 10.73 -7.84 -5.92
N ALA A 33 9.81 -7.42 -5.05
CA ALA A 33 9.91 -7.55 -3.59
C ALA A 33 9.70 -8.98 -3.04
N GLY A 34 9.68 -10.01 -3.90
CA GLY A 34 9.67 -11.42 -3.49
C GLY A 34 8.28 -12.02 -3.29
N LEU A 35 7.24 -11.37 -3.79
CA LEU A 35 5.89 -11.90 -3.78
C LEU A 35 5.62 -12.69 -5.05
N ARG A 36 5.40 -13.99 -4.92
CA ARG A 36 4.37 -14.65 -5.73
C ARG A 36 2.99 -14.23 -5.21
N ALA A 37 2.74 -12.92 -5.07
CA ALA A 37 1.39 -12.45 -4.83
C ALA A 37 0.72 -12.34 -6.18
N ASP A 38 -0.41 -13.02 -6.27
CA ASP A 38 -1.32 -12.85 -7.36
C ASP A 38 -1.65 -11.35 -7.54
N PRO A 39 -1.34 -10.74 -8.69
CA PRO A 39 -1.65 -9.35 -8.97
C PRO A 39 -3.10 -8.94 -8.70
N GLU A 40 -4.04 -9.83 -9.01
CA GLU A 40 -5.47 -9.60 -8.78
C GLU A 40 -5.76 -9.47 -7.29
N ARG A 41 -5.18 -10.36 -6.49
CA ARG A 41 -5.33 -10.34 -5.03
C ARG A 41 -4.74 -9.08 -4.40
N VAL A 42 -3.58 -8.61 -4.88
CA VAL A 42 -2.98 -7.36 -4.38
C VAL A 42 -3.87 -6.16 -4.74
N TYR A 43 -4.46 -6.17 -5.93
CA TYR A 43 -5.43 -5.17 -6.32
C TYR A 43 -6.64 -5.16 -5.37
N ASP A 44 -7.20 -6.33 -5.06
CA ASP A 44 -8.33 -6.46 -4.13
C ASP A 44 -8.03 -5.92 -2.73
N LEU A 45 -6.81 -6.12 -2.22
CA LEU A 45 -6.39 -5.60 -0.92
C LEU A 45 -6.43 -4.07 -0.84
N GLY A 46 -6.12 -3.38 -1.95
CA GLY A 46 -6.16 -1.92 -2.02
C GLY A 46 -7.46 -1.38 -2.59
N PHE A 47 -8.37 -2.21 -3.08
CA PHE A 47 -9.62 -1.74 -3.65
C PHE A 47 -10.61 -1.41 -2.53
N ASP A 48 -11.02 -0.15 -2.45
CA ASP A 48 -12.05 0.31 -1.52
C ASP A 48 -13.43 0.22 -2.20
N PRO A 49 -14.27 -0.76 -1.84
CA PRO A 49 -15.58 -0.93 -2.47
C PRO A 49 -16.55 0.22 -2.14
N ALA A 50 -16.34 0.96 -1.05
CA ALA A 50 -17.21 2.08 -0.69
C ALA A 50 -17.00 3.29 -1.60
N THR A 51 -15.78 3.48 -2.11
CA THR A 51 -15.45 4.59 -3.03
C THR A 51 -15.25 4.14 -4.47
N GLY A 52 -15.14 2.84 -4.72
CA GLY A 52 -14.83 2.26 -6.03
C GLY A 52 -13.41 2.58 -6.51
N ARG A 53 -12.49 2.91 -5.59
CA ARG A 53 -11.14 3.37 -5.92
C ARG A 53 -10.08 2.43 -5.38
N PHE A 54 -9.05 2.21 -6.20
CA PHE A 54 -7.83 1.53 -5.76
C PHE A 54 -6.92 2.49 -4.98
N ARG A 55 -6.45 2.02 -3.82
CA ARG A 55 -5.56 2.72 -2.90
C ARG A 55 -4.23 1.95 -2.83
N PRO A 56 -3.21 2.37 -3.61
CA PRO A 56 -1.95 1.63 -3.70
C PRO A 56 -1.23 1.54 -2.35
N THR A 57 -1.32 2.57 -1.51
CA THR A 57 -0.73 2.58 -0.18
C THR A 57 -1.35 1.52 0.73
N GLU A 58 -2.66 1.32 0.68
CA GLU A 58 -3.36 0.28 1.44
C GLU A 58 -2.95 -1.13 0.96
N ALA A 59 -2.87 -1.35 -0.35
CA ALA A 59 -2.38 -2.64 -0.89
C ALA A 59 -0.97 -2.98 -0.41
N GLN A 60 -0.05 -1.99 -0.44
CA GLN A 60 1.32 -2.16 0.04
C GLN A 60 1.36 -2.46 1.55
N THR A 61 0.59 -1.73 2.35
CA THR A 61 0.48 -1.95 3.80
C THR A 61 -0.02 -3.37 4.08
N ALA A 62 -1.11 -3.79 3.43
CA ALA A 62 -1.69 -5.13 3.62
C ALA A 62 -0.66 -6.23 3.34
N VAL A 63 0.08 -6.12 2.24
CA VAL A 63 1.14 -7.06 1.89
C VAL A 63 2.25 -7.11 2.95
N ARG A 64 2.64 -5.96 3.52
CA ARG A 64 3.62 -5.93 4.62
C ARG A 64 3.08 -6.61 5.87
N VAL A 65 1.79 -6.42 6.19
CA VAL A 65 1.13 -7.10 7.32
C VAL A 65 1.14 -8.60 7.14
N GLU A 66 0.75 -9.10 5.97
CA GLU A 66 0.77 -10.53 5.65
C GLU A 66 2.17 -11.13 5.82
N ARG A 67 3.20 -10.44 5.33
CA ARG A 67 4.59 -10.87 5.48
C ARG A 67 5.03 -10.89 6.94
N LEU A 68 4.71 -9.85 7.71
CA LEU A 68 5.14 -9.73 9.11
C LEU A 68 4.46 -10.77 10.00
N ARG A 69 3.17 -11.03 9.77
CA ARG A 69 2.32 -11.84 10.67
C ARG A 69 2.12 -13.27 10.17
N GLY A 70 2.51 -13.57 8.93
CA GLY A 70 2.29 -14.89 8.32
C GLY A 70 0.82 -15.18 8.03
N VAL A 71 -0.02 -14.16 7.87
CA VAL A 71 -1.47 -14.29 7.61
C VAL A 71 -1.79 -14.05 6.13
N ARG A 72 -3.01 -14.38 5.72
CA ARG A 72 -3.61 -13.81 4.50
C ARG A 72 -4.74 -12.87 4.87
N LEU A 73 -4.73 -11.72 4.25
CA LEU A 73 -5.76 -10.71 4.37
C LEU A 73 -6.71 -10.77 3.18
N HIS A 74 -7.96 -10.44 3.44
CA HIS A 74 -8.98 -10.13 2.45
C HIS A 74 -9.56 -8.76 2.79
N ARG A 75 -10.01 -8.00 1.77
CA ARG A 75 -10.72 -6.74 2.02
C ARG A 75 -11.95 -7.04 2.88
N ALA A 76 -12.12 -6.26 3.94
CA ALA A 76 -13.28 -6.41 4.80
C ALA A 76 -14.57 -6.07 4.03
N PRO A 77 -15.71 -6.67 4.38
CA PRO A 77 -16.96 -6.39 3.70
C PRO A 77 -17.40 -4.93 3.89
N PRO A 78 -18.26 -4.36 3.01
CA PRO A 78 -18.58 -2.93 3.02
C PRO A 78 -19.22 -2.40 4.32
N TRP A 79 -19.79 -3.26 5.15
CA TRP A 79 -20.37 -2.90 6.45
C TRP A 79 -19.35 -2.94 7.61
N SER A 80 -18.13 -3.44 7.36
CA SER A 80 -17.06 -3.46 8.36
C SER A 80 -16.43 -2.07 8.49
N ALA A 81 -16.06 -1.71 9.72
CA ALA A 81 -15.28 -0.50 9.97
C ALA A 81 -13.77 -0.69 9.70
N ALA A 82 -13.32 -1.95 9.60
CA ALA A 82 -11.93 -2.34 9.36
C ALA A 82 -11.59 -2.37 7.86
N ASP A 83 -10.30 -2.29 7.53
CA ASP A 83 -9.83 -2.40 6.15
C ASP A 83 -9.79 -3.84 5.67
N TRP A 84 -9.32 -4.75 6.53
CA TRP A 84 -9.12 -6.15 6.18
C TRP A 84 -9.56 -7.11 7.28
N VAL A 85 -9.74 -8.37 6.87
CA VAL A 85 -9.96 -9.53 7.74
C VAL A 85 -9.01 -10.66 7.37
N ASP A 86 -8.50 -11.39 8.35
CA ASP A 86 -7.70 -12.60 8.10
C ASP A 86 -8.55 -13.88 8.09
N GLN A 87 -7.91 -15.03 7.83
CA GLN A 87 -8.62 -16.32 7.74
C GLN A 87 -9.22 -16.79 9.08
N ALA A 88 -8.72 -16.28 10.20
CA ALA A 88 -9.25 -16.55 11.54
C ALA A 88 -10.37 -15.57 11.93
N GLY A 89 -10.68 -14.60 11.07
CA GLY A 89 -11.70 -13.59 11.31
C GLY A 89 -11.21 -12.38 12.10
N HIS A 90 -9.92 -12.25 12.38
CA HIS A 90 -9.40 -11.07 13.04
C HIS A 90 -9.44 -9.86 12.09
N THR A 91 -9.70 -8.69 12.65
CA THR A 91 -9.86 -7.44 11.89
C THR A 91 -8.61 -6.58 11.95
N TYR A 92 -8.29 -5.93 10.83
CA TYR A 92 -7.13 -5.06 10.67
C TYR A 92 -7.56 -3.72 10.08
N ASP A 93 -7.12 -2.62 10.68
CA ASP A 93 -7.39 -1.26 10.19
C ASP A 93 -6.12 -0.44 10.33
N ALA A 94 -5.48 -0.10 9.21
CA ALA A 94 -4.14 0.48 9.23
C ALA A 94 -4.17 2.00 9.32
N VAL A 95 -3.07 2.53 9.84
CA VAL A 95 -2.81 3.97 9.88
C VAL A 95 -1.39 4.25 9.37
N GLY A 96 -1.20 5.37 8.70
CA GLY A 96 0.10 5.81 8.21
C GLY A 96 0.28 5.65 6.70
N ASN A 97 1.53 5.35 6.30
CA ASN A 97 2.05 5.39 4.93
C ASN A 97 1.83 6.75 4.23
N PHE A 98 2.02 7.86 4.95
CA PHE A 98 2.05 9.21 4.37
C PHE A 98 3.49 9.74 4.24
N PRO A 99 3.75 10.77 3.42
CA PRO A 99 5.11 11.27 3.23
C PRO A 99 5.75 11.81 4.53
N ALA A 100 6.95 11.32 4.87
CA ALA A 100 7.69 11.69 6.09
C ALA A 100 7.83 13.19 6.36
N LYS A 101 7.91 14.00 5.29
CA LYS A 101 8.03 15.46 5.42
C LYS A 101 6.86 16.11 6.17
N TYR A 102 5.73 15.41 6.30
CA TYR A 102 4.55 15.88 7.03
C TYR A 102 4.43 15.33 8.45
N PHE A 103 5.40 14.53 8.92
CA PHE A 103 5.32 13.83 10.20
C PHE A 103 5.05 14.78 11.37
N ASP A 104 5.88 15.78 11.57
CA ASP A 104 5.76 16.71 12.70
C ASP A 104 4.43 17.46 12.69
N GLN A 105 3.96 17.85 11.50
CA GLN A 105 2.69 18.56 11.30
C GLN A 105 1.49 17.65 11.60
N GLN A 106 1.58 16.37 11.27
CA GLN A 106 0.51 15.40 11.45
C GLN A 106 0.59 14.63 12.77
N TRP A 107 1.66 14.77 13.55
CA TRP A 107 1.93 13.89 14.69
C TRP A 107 0.80 13.84 15.73
N GLY A 108 0.18 15.00 16.02
CA GLY A 108 -1.00 15.05 16.89
C GLY A 108 -2.17 14.22 16.34
N GLN A 109 -2.52 14.43 15.07
CA GLN A 109 -3.61 13.70 14.43
C GLN A 109 -3.28 12.22 14.24
N PHE A 110 -2.03 11.89 13.93
CA PHE A 110 -1.60 10.52 13.71
C PHE A 110 -1.69 9.68 15.00
N ARG A 111 -1.22 10.20 16.14
CA ARG A 111 -1.41 9.56 17.45
C ARG A 111 -2.88 9.36 17.79
N TYR A 112 -3.72 10.36 17.50
CA TYR A 112 -5.16 10.25 17.69
C TYR A 112 -5.74 9.09 16.87
N GLN A 113 -5.38 9.00 15.58
CA GLN A 113 -5.87 7.92 14.71
C GLN A 113 -5.39 6.54 15.17
N ILE A 114 -4.11 6.39 15.50
CA ILE A 114 -3.57 5.12 16.04
C ILE A 114 -4.41 4.71 17.27
N THR A 115 -4.62 5.63 18.21
CA THR A 115 -5.36 5.35 19.45
C THR A 115 -6.82 5.01 19.17
N ARG A 116 -7.47 5.75 18.27
CA ARG A 116 -8.87 5.53 17.91
C ARG A 116 -9.04 4.17 17.25
N HIS A 117 -8.18 3.82 16.29
CA HIS A 117 -8.27 2.53 15.61
C HIS A 117 -8.11 1.37 16.60
N ALA A 118 -7.13 1.49 17.51
CA ALA A 118 -6.81 0.45 18.49
C ALA A 118 -7.90 0.24 19.54
N ARG A 119 -8.69 1.27 19.85
CA ARG A 119 -9.72 1.20 20.89
C ARG A 119 -11.10 0.84 20.38
N ILE A 120 -11.43 1.25 19.15
CA ILE A 120 -12.83 1.21 18.69
C ILE A 120 -13.05 0.68 17.27
N LYS A 121 -12.01 0.49 16.43
CA LYS A 121 -12.24 0.12 15.01
C LYS A 121 -11.85 -1.32 14.67
N ALA A 122 -10.71 -1.80 15.15
CA ALA A 122 -10.20 -3.11 14.77
C ALA A 122 -9.44 -3.77 15.92
N GLU A 123 -9.32 -5.09 15.82
CA GLU A 123 -8.54 -5.90 16.75
C GLU A 123 -7.04 -5.65 16.60
N PHE A 124 -6.57 -5.50 15.36
CA PHE A 124 -5.17 -5.22 15.05
C PHE A 124 -5.01 -3.89 14.30
N VAL A 125 -4.00 -3.12 14.68
CA VAL A 125 -3.68 -1.83 14.06
C VAL A 125 -2.24 -1.82 13.57
N PRO A 126 -2.03 -2.16 12.29
CA PRO A 126 -0.76 -1.93 11.63
C PRO A 126 -0.50 -0.42 11.49
N VAL A 127 0.66 0.02 11.96
CA VAL A 127 1.13 1.39 11.78
C VAL A 127 2.23 1.37 10.73
N ASP A 128 1.89 1.80 9.52
CA ASP A 128 2.83 1.76 8.38
C ASP A 128 3.75 2.97 8.41
N VAL A 129 5.03 2.67 8.64
CA VAL A 129 6.11 3.65 8.78
C VAL A 129 7.11 3.55 7.62
N SER A 130 6.72 2.94 6.50
CA SER A 130 7.62 2.66 5.37
C SER A 130 8.23 3.89 4.69
N GLN A 131 7.65 5.06 4.93
CA GLN A 131 8.16 6.33 4.41
C GLN A 131 8.93 7.15 5.46
N PHE A 132 9.00 6.69 6.71
CA PHE A 132 9.53 7.47 7.84
C PHE A 132 11.03 7.26 8.04
N SER A 133 11.69 8.27 8.61
CA SER A 133 13.09 8.16 9.02
C SER A 133 13.24 7.26 10.26
N PRO A 134 14.45 6.75 10.55
CA PRO A 134 14.71 5.98 11.78
C PRO A 134 14.29 6.70 13.06
N GLU A 135 14.47 8.02 13.13
CA GLU A 135 14.12 8.85 14.28
C GLU A 135 12.59 8.93 14.45
N GLN A 136 11.87 9.18 13.35
CA GLN A 136 10.41 9.19 13.32
C GLN A 136 9.84 7.82 13.70
N ILE A 137 10.41 6.73 13.17
CA ILE A 137 10.06 5.36 13.55
C ILE A 137 10.26 5.13 15.05
N ALA A 138 11.38 5.61 15.61
CA ALA A 138 11.65 5.48 17.04
C ALA A 138 10.65 6.28 17.90
N GLU A 139 10.13 7.41 17.40
CA GLU A 139 9.08 8.16 18.06
C GLU A 139 7.73 7.42 18.04
N VAL A 140 7.32 6.89 16.89
CA VAL A 140 6.10 6.07 16.79
C VAL A 140 6.20 4.83 17.67
N ARG A 141 7.35 4.14 17.65
CA ARG A 141 7.60 2.95 18.48
C ARG A 141 7.45 3.25 19.97
N ARG A 142 8.02 4.36 20.45
CA ARG A 142 7.90 4.80 21.84
C ARG A 142 6.45 5.07 22.21
N PHE A 143 5.74 5.85 21.39
CA PHE A 143 4.32 6.13 21.62
C PHE A 143 3.48 4.85 21.76
N ILE A 144 3.68 3.87 20.88
CA ILE A 144 2.96 2.58 20.93
C ILE A 144 3.32 1.83 22.22
N ALA A 145 4.60 1.68 22.54
CA ALA A 145 5.05 0.91 23.70
C ALA A 145 4.54 1.51 25.03
N ASP A 146 4.46 2.84 25.12
CA ASP A 146 4.06 3.53 26.34
C ASP A 146 2.54 3.55 26.55
N THR A 147 1.75 3.46 25.47
CA THR A 147 0.31 3.79 25.51
C THR A 147 -0.60 2.63 25.09
N LEU A 148 -0.08 1.68 24.31
CA LEU A 148 -0.89 0.70 23.57
C LEU A 148 -0.35 -0.73 23.77
N GLY A 149 -1.19 -1.71 23.45
CA GLY A 149 -0.87 -3.13 23.59
C GLY A 149 -0.26 -3.76 22.33
N PRO A 150 0.02 -5.08 22.38
CA PRO A 150 0.64 -5.81 21.27
C PRO A 150 -0.24 -5.95 20.02
N SER A 151 -1.51 -5.53 20.10
CA SER A 151 -2.41 -5.42 18.95
C SER A 151 -2.03 -4.30 17.99
N VAL A 152 -1.22 -3.33 18.44
CA VAL A 152 -0.72 -2.23 17.61
C VAL A 152 0.76 -2.47 17.32
N PHE A 153 1.13 -2.50 16.04
CA PHE A 153 2.49 -2.86 15.64
C PHE A 153 2.95 -2.11 14.40
N LEU A 154 4.26 -1.91 14.28
CA LEU A 154 4.85 -1.24 13.12
C LEU A 154 5.01 -2.20 11.94
N VAL A 155 4.85 -1.67 10.73
CA VAL A 155 5.20 -2.35 9.47
C VAL A 155 6.04 -1.44 8.59
N GLY A 156 6.89 -2.04 7.75
CA GLY A 156 7.66 -1.32 6.73
C GLY A 156 8.99 -0.71 7.19
N HIS A 157 9.59 -1.21 8.28
CA HIS A 157 10.90 -0.78 8.78
C HIS A 157 11.94 -1.90 8.77
#